data_AF-A0A1I2YLU8-F1
#
_entry.id   AF-A0A1I2YLU8-F1
#
_cell.length_a   1.000
_cell.length_b   1.000
_cell.length_c   1.000
_cell.angle_alpha   90.00
_cell.angle_beta   90.00
_cell.angle_gamma   90.00
#
_symmetry.space_group_name_H-M   'P 1'
#
loop_
_entity.id
_entity.type
_entity.pdbx_description
1 polymer ?
#
loop_
_entity_poly.entity_id
_entity_poly.type
_entity_poly.pdbx_seq_one_letter_code
_entity_poly.pdbx_strand_id
1 'polypeptide(L)' 'MNPARRTTAATAAALVLTTAGGLLTATPAAAATTCTSPVYKRQFFANTTFSGTPKKTDCDAAVSENWGTKTPASGL' A
#
# COMPACT_ATOMS: atom_id res chain seq x y z
N MET A 1 19.79 -58.23 33.77
CA MET A 1 18.86 -57.09 33.60
C MET A 1 19.70 -55.87 33.24
N ASN A 2 19.53 -55.35 32.03
CA ASN A 2 20.37 -54.32 31.42
C ASN A 2 19.48 -53.16 30.97
N PRO A 3 19.58 -51.95 31.53
CA PRO A 3 18.83 -50.80 31.06
C PRO A 3 19.64 -49.94 30.07
N ALA A 4 18.91 -49.12 29.32
CA ALA A 4 19.32 -47.98 28.52
C ALA A 4 19.91 -48.22 27.12
N ARG A 5 19.19 -47.68 26.12
CA ARG A 5 19.59 -46.60 25.17
C ARG A 5 18.79 -46.83 23.86
N ARG A 6 17.98 -45.90 23.38
CA ARG A 6 18.43 -44.72 22.61
C ARG A 6 17.41 -43.57 22.63
N THR A 7 18.00 -42.39 22.75
CA THR A 7 17.50 -41.02 22.74
C THR A 7 17.51 -40.42 21.34
N THR A 8 16.48 -39.64 20.99
CA THR A 8 16.52 -38.47 20.08
C THR A 8 15.38 -37.54 20.52
N ALA A 9 15.69 -36.54 21.36
CA ALA A 9 15.91 -35.12 21.00
C ALA A 9 14.60 -34.43 20.56
N ALA A 10 13.93 -33.66 21.44
CA ALA A 10 14.09 -32.21 21.63
C ALA A 10 13.92 -31.45 20.29
N THR A 11 12.93 -30.58 20.11
CA THR A 11 12.93 -29.23 20.70
C THR A 11 11.53 -28.62 20.76
N ALA A 12 11.24 -27.95 21.88
CA ALA A 12 10.22 -26.91 21.95
C ALA A 12 10.70 -25.67 21.17
N ALA A 13 9.80 -25.02 20.44
CA ALA A 13 9.97 -23.62 20.06
C ALA A 13 8.59 -23.00 19.80
N ALA A 14 8.03 -22.41 20.84
CA ALA A 14 7.03 -21.37 20.69
C ALA A 14 7.68 -20.16 20.01
N LEU A 15 7.07 -19.66 18.94
CA LEU A 15 7.36 -18.33 18.40
C LEU A 15 6.06 -17.54 18.40
N VAL A 16 5.76 -16.95 19.56
CA VAL A 16 4.92 -15.75 19.62
C VAL A 16 5.86 -14.58 19.34
N LEU A 17 5.64 -13.87 18.22
CA LEU A 17 6.15 -12.51 18.07
C LEU A 17 5.16 -11.69 17.23
N THR A 18 4.29 -10.99 17.94
CA THR A 18 3.45 -9.91 17.43
C THR A 18 4.35 -8.76 16.97
N THR A 19 4.66 -8.69 15.68
CA THR A 19 5.31 -7.51 15.09
C THR A 19 4.31 -6.39 14.89
N ALA A 20 3.85 -5.80 16.00
CA ALA A 20 3.34 -4.43 16.01
C ALA A 20 4.54 -3.46 15.87
N GLY A 21 5.32 -3.63 14.81
CA GLY A 21 6.27 -2.64 14.33
C GLY A 21 5.50 -1.75 13.38
N GLY A 22 5.03 -0.60 13.88
CA GLY A 22 4.37 0.40 13.05
C GLY A 22 5.28 0.73 11.87
N LEU A 23 4.86 0.31 10.67
CA LEU A 23 5.53 0.69 9.45
C LEU A 23 5.32 2.21 9.31
N LEU A 24 6.33 2.99 9.70
CA LEU A 24 6.40 4.42 9.46
C LEU A 24 6.60 4.62 7.95
N THR A 25 5.55 4.40 7.17
CA THR A 25 5.53 4.82 5.77
C THR A 25 5.50 6.34 5.78
N ALA A 26 6.64 6.97 5.52
CA ALA A 26 6.70 8.40 5.27
C ALA A 26 5.73 8.70 4.11
N THR A 27 4.63 9.40 4.41
CA THR A 27 3.67 9.81 3.40
C THR A 27 4.38 10.77 2.46
N PRO A 28 4.52 10.42 1.17
CA PRO A 28 5.21 11.31 0.25
C PRO A 28 4.43 12.62 0.12
N ALA A 29 5.16 13.74 0.19
CA ALA A 29 4.59 15.06 0.04
C ALA A 29 4.11 15.26 -1.41
N ALA A 30 2.79 15.16 -1.62
CA ALA A 30 2.17 15.55 -2.87
C ALA A 30 2.10 17.08 -2.95
N ALA A 31 2.42 17.65 -4.11
CA ALA A 31 2.22 19.08 -4.35
C ALA A 31 0.74 19.44 -4.12
N ALA A 32 0.49 20.52 -3.39
CA ALA A 32 -0.86 20.96 -3.05
C ALA A 32 -1.55 21.57 -4.28
N THR A 33 -2.38 20.78 -4.96
CA THR A 33 -3.34 21.31 -5.94
C THR A 33 -4.57 21.85 -5.21
N THR A 34 -4.80 23.16 -5.31
CA THR A 34 -6.02 23.80 -4.82
C THR A 34 -7.07 23.81 -5.93
N CYS A 35 -8.24 23.26 -5.64
CA CYS A 35 -9.36 23.20 -6.57
C CYS A 35 -10.52 24.04 -6.01
N THR A 36 -10.90 25.09 -6.73
CA THR A 36 -12.00 25.98 -6.32
C THR A 36 -13.34 25.31 -6.56
N SER A 37 -14.19 25.28 -5.53
CA SER A 37 -15.57 24.79 -5.64
C SER A 37 -16.28 25.45 -6.84
N PRO A 38 -17.05 24.70 -7.66
CA PRO A 38 -17.61 23.37 -7.39
C PRO A 38 -16.86 22.18 -8.03
N VAL A 39 -15.54 22.26 -8.21
CA VAL A 39 -14.77 21.20 -8.89
C VAL A 39 -14.19 20.16 -7.91
N TYR A 40 -13.98 18.94 -8.39
CA TYR A 40 -13.31 17.87 -7.67
C TYR A 40 -11.79 18.01 -7.75
N LYS A 41 -11.09 17.56 -6.71
CA LYS A 41 -9.65 17.30 -6.76
C LYS A 41 -9.45 15.82 -7.06
N ARG A 42 -8.80 15.50 -8.17
CA ARG A 42 -8.56 14.14 -8.64
C ARG A 42 -7.09 13.77 -8.52
N GLN A 43 -6.84 12.55 -8.07
CA GLN A 43 -5.50 11.99 -7.89
C GLN A 43 -5.39 10.66 -8.65
N PHE A 44 -4.28 10.49 -9.36
CA PHE A 44 -4.01 9.30 -10.14
C PHE A 44 -2.84 8.51 -9.55
N PHE A 45 -3.03 7.22 -9.34
CA PHE A 45 -2.04 6.32 -8.74
C PHE A 45 -1.71 5.18 -9.70
N ALA A 46 -0.43 4.80 -9.77
CA ALA A 46 0.04 3.64 -10.54
C ALA A 46 -0.18 2.30 -9.79
N ASN A 47 -1.11 2.28 -8.84
CA ASN A 47 -1.49 1.11 -8.06
C ASN A 47 -2.98 1.20 -7.68
N THR A 48 -3.59 0.05 -7.39
CA THR A 48 -5.02 -0.06 -7.03
C THR A 48 -5.29 0.08 -5.53
N THR A 49 -4.24 0.21 -4.71
CA THR A 49 -4.35 0.41 -3.26
C THR A 49 -4.43 1.88 -2.85
N PHE A 50 -4.33 2.81 -3.81
CA PHE A 50 -4.33 4.26 -3.58
C PHE A 50 -3.28 4.72 -2.56
N SER A 51 -2.10 4.08 -2.57
CA SER A 51 -1.03 4.35 -1.63
C SER A 51 0.18 4.99 -2.31
N GLY A 52 1.02 5.66 -1.52
CA GLY A 52 2.23 6.36 -2.01
C GLY A 52 1.93 7.70 -2.70
N THR A 53 2.86 8.17 -3.53
CA THR A 53 2.73 9.46 -4.22
C THR A 53 1.81 9.31 -5.43
N PRO A 54 0.75 10.12 -5.57
CA PRO A 54 0.00 10.16 -6.82
C PRO A 54 0.93 10.59 -7.96
N LYS A 55 0.81 9.95 -9.12
CA LYS A 55 1.52 10.29 -10.36
C LYS A 55 1.04 11.61 -10.96
N LYS A 56 -0.22 11.98 -10.70
CA LYS A 56 -0.82 13.24 -11.11
C LYS A 56 -1.89 13.65 -10.11
N THR A 57 -1.99 14.95 -9.83
CA THR A 57 -3.11 15.55 -9.09
C THR A 57 -3.62 16.74 -9.90
N ASP A 58 -4.89 16.73 -10.28
CA ASP A 58 -5.53 17.82 -11.02
C ASP A 58 -6.93 18.15 -10.50
N CYS A 59 -7.52 19.20 -11.05
CA CYS A 59 -8.91 19.57 -10.79
C CYS A 59 -9.79 19.07 -11.92
N ASP A 60 -11.00 18.64 -11.57
CA ASP A 60 -11.96 18.06 -12.50
C ASP A 60 -13.36 18.62 -12.25
N ALA A 61 -13.99 19.14 -13.29
CA ALA A 61 -15.30 19.76 -13.17
C ALA A 61 -16.42 18.72 -12.97
N ALA A 62 -16.25 17.49 -13.48
CA ALA A 62 -17.24 16.42 -13.33
C ALA A 62 -16.62 15.05 -13.65
N VAL A 63 -16.91 14.05 -12.80
CA VAL A 63 -16.46 12.67 -13.02
C VAL A 63 -17.26 12.04 -14.17
N SER A 64 -16.69 12.02 -15.36
CA SER A 64 -17.37 11.63 -16.61
C SER A 64 -16.43 10.96 -17.64
N GLU A 65 -15.29 10.47 -17.18
CA GLU A 65 -14.25 9.93 -18.05
C GLU A 65 -14.59 8.52 -18.56
N ASN A 66 -14.27 8.29 -19.84
CA ASN A 66 -14.18 6.96 -20.42
C ASN A 66 -12.79 6.78 -21.01
N TRP A 67 -11.92 6.05 -20.30
CA TRP A 67 -10.56 5.80 -20.75
C TRP A 67 -10.44 4.61 -21.71
N GLY A 68 -11.48 3.79 -21.86
CA GLY A 68 -11.46 2.59 -22.70
C GLY A 68 -10.26 1.68 -22.37
N THR A 69 -9.42 1.41 -23.37
CA THR A 69 -8.17 0.64 -23.21
C THR A 69 -6.93 1.53 -22.99
N LYS A 70 -7.11 2.85 -22.84
CA LYS A 70 -6.03 3.82 -22.60
C LYS A 70 -5.90 4.14 -21.11
N THR A 71 -4.81 4.82 -20.75
CA THR A 71 -4.56 5.23 -19.38
C THR A 71 -5.10 6.64 -19.10
N PRO A 72 -5.49 6.97 -17.85
CA PRO A 72 -5.99 8.29 -17.50
C PRO A 72 -4.95 9.41 -17.61
N ALA A 73 -3.68 9.07 -17.51
CA ALA A 73 -2.54 9.96 -17.62
C ALA A 73 -1.30 9.18 -18.08
N SER A 74 -0.35 9.88 -18.68
CA SER A 74 0.96 9.31 -19.02
C SER A 74 1.68 8.84 -17.75
N GLY A 75 2.24 7.63 -17.78
CA GLY A 75 3.00 7.07 -16.65
C GLY A 75 2.16 6.39 -15.57
N LEU A 76 0.89 6.08 -15.88
CA LEU A 76 0.03 5.16 -15.13
C LEU A 76 -0.01 3.78 -15.80
#